data_AF-A0A811UCM1-F1
#
_entry.id   AF-A0A811UCM1-F1
#
_cell.length_a   1.000
_cell.length_b   1.000
_cell.length_c   1.000
_cell.angle_alpha   90.00
_cell.angle_beta   90.00
_cell.angle_gamma   90.00
#
_symmetry.space_group_name_H-M   'P 1'
#
loop_
_entity.id
_entity.type
_entity.pdbx_description
1 polymer ?
#
loop_
_entity_poly.entity_id
_entity_poly.type
_entity_poly.pdbx_seq_one_letter_code
_entity_poly.pdbx_strand_id
1 'polypeptide(L)'
;MASSLHSIWRFLHWGPLTALGIIKVITITALYMNSMWWPPNASMGGFIHQCLFLLFSTLTTYNYVMATLTGPGLLPKKWKPKVF
;
A
#
# COMPACT_ATOMS: atom_id res chain seq x y z
N MET A 1 -24.29 -7.58 -2.63
CA MET A 1 -23.41 -8.53 -3.36
C MET A 1 -22.89 -7.99 -4.69
N ALA A 2 -23.67 -7.22 -5.46
CA ALA A 2 -23.17 -6.60 -6.71
C ALA A 2 -22.11 -5.49 -6.52
N SER A 3 -22.13 -4.77 -5.38
CA SER A 3 -21.18 -3.69 -5.08
C SER A 3 -19.74 -4.16 -4.82
N SER A 4 -19.55 -5.34 -4.22
CA SER A 4 -18.20 -5.88 -3.95
C SER A 4 -17.48 -6.31 -5.23
N LEU A 5 -18.21 -6.88 -6.19
CA LEU A 5 -17.66 -7.27 -7.49
C LEU A 5 -17.16 -6.04 -8.25
N HIS A 6 -17.91 -4.94 -8.26
CA HIS A 6 -17.49 -3.71 -8.93
C HIS A 6 -16.20 -3.11 -8.36
N SER A 7 -16.01 -3.13 -7.04
CA SER A 7 -14.75 -2.70 -6.40
C SER A 7 -13.56 -3.60 -6.74
N ILE A 8 -13.77 -4.92 -6.86
CA ILE A 8 -12.73 -5.86 -7.28
C ILE A 8 -12.34 -5.62 -8.74
N TRP A 9 -13.31 -5.38 -9.62
CA TRP A 9 -13.03 -5.00 -11.00
C TRP A 9 -12.21 -3.71 -11.05
N ARG A 10 -12.57 -2.69 -10.26
CA ARG A 10 -11.80 -1.44 -10.14
C ARG A 10 -10.37 -1.65 -9.65
N PHE A 11 -10.16 -2.61 -8.75
CA PHE A 11 -8.84 -3.01 -8.26
C PHE A 11 -8.02 -3.78 -9.30
N LEU A 12 -8.67 -4.57 -10.17
CA LEU A 12 -8.03 -5.30 -11.27
C LEU A 12 -7.67 -4.42 -12.49
N HIS A 13 -7.85 -3.09 -12.41
CA HIS A 13 -7.37 -2.19 -13.44
C HIS A 13 -5.83 -2.10 -13.41
N TRP A 14 -5.23 -1.73 -14.54
CA TRP A 14 -3.78 -1.57 -14.69
C TRP A 14 -3.16 -0.59 -13.69
N GLY A 15 -3.89 0.43 -13.25
CA GLY A 15 -3.38 1.42 -12.29
C GLY A 15 -3.04 0.79 -10.92
N PRO A 16 -4.03 0.24 -10.18
CA PRO A 16 -3.77 -0.37 -8.88
C PRO A 16 -2.78 -1.54 -8.92
N LEU A 17 -2.82 -2.35 -9.99
CA LEU A 17 -1.92 -3.48 -10.13
C LEU A 17 -0.46 -3.07 -10.34
N THR A 18 -0.22 -2.06 -11.19
CA THR A 18 1.15 -1.54 -11.41
C THR A 18 1.71 -0.87 -10.16
N ALA A 19 0.89 -0.13 -9.42
CA ALA A 19 1.29 0.46 -8.13
C ALA A 19 1.71 -0.60 -7.10
N LEU A 20 0.95 -1.69 -6.97
CA LEU A 20 1.33 -2.82 -6.09
C LEU A 20 2.65 -3.48 -6.54
N GLY A 21 2.85 -3.61 -7.84
CA GLY A 21 4.13 -4.09 -8.40
C GLY A 21 5.30 -3.21 -7.98
N ILE A 22 5.16 -1.89 -8.13
CA ILE A 22 6.19 -0.91 -7.75
C ILE A 22 6.47 -0.98 -6.24
N ILE A 23 5.43 -0.99 -5.40
CA ILE A 23 5.58 -1.10 -3.94
C ILE A 23 6.39 -2.36 -3.60
N LYS A 24 6.03 -3.51 -4.17
CA LYS A 24 6.73 -4.77 -3.91
C LYS A 24 8.20 -4.74 -4.33
N VAL A 25 8.51 -4.18 -5.51
CA VAL A 25 9.89 -4.06 -6.00
C VAL A 25 10.71 -3.15 -5.07
N ILE A 26 10.17 -2.00 -4.69
CA ILE A 26 10.84 -1.07 -3.77
C ILE A 26 11.08 -1.74 -2.41
N THR A 27 10.09 -2.44 -1.85
CA THR A 27 10.21 -3.14 -0.57
C THR A 27 11.32 -4.20 -0.62
N ILE A 28 11.37 -5.04 -1.67
CA ILE A 28 12.39 -6.09 -1.80
C ILE A 28 13.78 -5.47 -1.94
N THR A 29 13.93 -4.45 -2.81
CA THR A 29 15.21 -3.76 -2.99
C THR A 29 15.68 -3.11 -1.70
N ALA A 30 14.78 -2.44 -0.98
CA ALA A 30 15.10 -1.84 0.32
C ALA A 30 15.56 -2.89 1.33
N LEU A 31 14.85 -4.03 1.46
CA LEU A 31 15.24 -5.13 2.35
C LEU A 31 16.62 -5.68 2.00
N TYR A 32 16.89 -5.85 0.70
CA TYR A 32 18.17 -6.35 0.22
C TYR A 32 19.31 -5.39 0.61
N MET A 33 19.19 -4.10 0.25
CA MET A 33 20.22 -3.11 0.59
C MET A 33 20.41 -2.96 2.10
N ASN A 34 19.32 -2.98 2.86
CA ASN A 34 19.37 -2.88 4.32
C ASN A 34 20.06 -4.10 4.94
N SER A 35 19.86 -5.30 4.38
CA SER A 35 20.55 -6.51 4.84
C SER A 35 22.06 -6.49 4.54
N MET A 36 22.51 -5.74 3.53
CA MET A 36 23.93 -5.56 3.23
C MET A 36 24.59 -4.55 4.19
N TRP A 37 23.89 -3.46 4.51
CA TRP A 37 24.40 -2.41 5.40
C TRP A 37 24.31 -2.79 6.87
N TRP A 38 23.18 -3.34 7.30
CA TRP A 38 22.92 -3.72 8.68
C TRP A 38 22.23 -5.08 8.76
N PRO A 39 23.00 -6.18 8.81
CA PRO A 39 22.45 -7.51 8.66
C PRO A 39 21.56 -7.88 9.85
N PRO A 40 20.31 -8.35 9.62
CA PRO A 40 19.39 -8.72 10.70
C PRO A 40 19.83 -9.99 11.44
N ASN A 41 20.69 -10.82 10.84
CA ASN A 41 21.27 -12.00 11.45
C ASN A 41 22.51 -11.70 12.33
N ALA A 42 23.14 -10.54 12.15
CA ALA A 42 24.36 -10.18 12.88
C ALA A 42 24.09 -9.25 14.07
N SER A 43 22.95 -8.55 14.09
CA SER A 43 22.62 -7.57 15.13
C SER A 43 21.14 -7.59 15.48
N MET A 44 20.83 -7.62 16.79
CA MET A 44 19.46 -7.47 17.29
C MET A 44 18.83 -6.14 16.84
N GLY A 45 19.62 -5.07 16.77
CA GLY A 45 19.15 -3.78 16.27
C GLY A 45 18.78 -3.83 14.79
N GLY A 46 19.59 -4.52 13.97
CA GLY A 46 19.30 -4.76 12.56
C GLY A 46 18.02 -5.57 12.37
N PHE A 47 17.80 -6.59 13.20
CA PHE A 47 16.56 -7.37 13.21
C PHE A 47 15.33 -6.51 13.51
N ILE A 48 15.37 -5.71 14.59
CA ILE A 48 14.27 -4.81 14.97
C ILE A 48 14.00 -3.80 13.84
N HIS A 49 15.05 -3.22 13.25
CA HIS A 49 14.92 -2.28 12.15
C HIS A 49 14.25 -2.93 10.92
N GLN A 50 14.66 -4.15 10.56
CA GLN A 50 14.06 -4.91 9.45
C GLN A 50 12.58 -5.22 9.73
N CYS A 51 12.23 -5.61 10.96
CA CYS A 51 10.85 -5.86 11.39
C CYS A 51 9.98 -4.60 11.33
N LEU A 52 10.48 -3.47 11.82
CA LEU A 52 9.77 -2.18 11.77
C LEU A 52 9.55 -1.73 10.33
N PHE A 53 10.56 -1.88 9.47
CA PHE A 53 10.43 -1.59 8.04
C PHE A 53 9.36 -2.46 7.38
N LEU A 54 9.36 -3.77 7.63
CA LEU A 54 8.35 -4.70 7.10
C LEU A 54 6.95 -4.35 7.59
N LEU A 55 6.81 -3.99 8.87
CA LEU A 55 5.54 -3.56 9.45
C LEU A 55 5.00 -2.33 8.72
N PHE A 56 5.80 -1.27 8.60
CA PHE A 56 5.38 -0.05 7.90
C PHE A 56 5.10 -0.32 6.41
N SER A 57 5.93 -1.10 5.73
CA SER A 57 5.70 -1.46 4.33
C SER A 57 4.38 -2.23 4.14
N THR A 58 4.04 -3.11 5.07
CA THR A 58 2.78 -3.88 5.04
C THR A 58 1.59 -2.96 5.30
N LEU A 59 1.70 -2.05 6.28
CA LEU A 59 0.68 -1.04 6.58
C LEU A 59 0.43 -0.11 5.38
N THR A 60 1.47 0.34 4.69
CA THR A 60 1.33 1.16 3.47
C THR A 60 0.58 0.40 2.38
N THR A 61 0.95 -0.87 2.15
CA THR A 61 0.26 -1.72 1.16
C THR A 61 -1.20 -1.92 1.53
N TYR A 62 -1.49 -2.20 2.80
CA TYR A 62 -2.85 -2.36 3.30
C TYR A 62 -3.68 -1.09 3.11
N ASN A 63 -3.17 0.07 3.53
CA ASN A 63 -3.87 1.35 3.37
C ASN A 63 -4.11 1.68 1.89
N TYR A 64 -3.15 1.36 1.01
CA TYR A 64 -3.32 1.52 -0.43
C TYR A 64 -4.46 0.64 -0.99
N VAL A 65 -4.50 -0.64 -0.60
CA VAL A 65 -5.59 -1.55 -1.00
C VAL A 65 -6.94 -1.06 -0.47
N MET A 66 -7.00 -0.64 0.79
CA MET A 66 -8.23 -0.10 1.37
C MET A 66 -8.71 1.18 0.67
N ALA A 67 -7.79 2.08 0.33
CA ALA A 67 -8.11 3.30 -0.41
C ALA A 67 -8.63 3.01 -1.83
N THR A 68 -8.01 2.06 -2.53
CA THR A 68 -8.42 1.67 -3.90
C THR A 68 -9.75 0.93 -3.93
N LEU A 69 -10.06 0.11 -2.92
CA LEU A 69 -11.34 -0.58 -2.78
C LEU A 69 -12.49 0.37 -2.39
N THR A 70 -12.22 1.34 -1.50
CA THR A 70 -13.21 2.34 -1.07
C THR A 70 -13.51 3.33 -2.19
N GLY A 71 -12.48 3.90 -2.81
CA GLY A 71 -12.58 4.85 -3.92
C GLY A 71 -13.28 6.17 -3.61
N PRO A 72 -13.56 6.99 -4.63
CA PRO A 72 -14.16 8.31 -4.48
C PRO A 72 -15.67 8.21 -4.23
N GLY A 73 -16.05 7.72 -3.04
CA GLY A 73 -17.44 7.59 -2.61
C GLY A 73 -17.91 8.67 -1.63
N LEU A 74 -17.02 9.58 -1.23
CA LEU A 74 -17.29 10.53 -0.14
C LEU A 74 -18.28 11.64 -0.50
N LEU A 75 -18.45 11.92 -1.80
CA LEU A 75 -19.32 13.01 -2.25
C LEU A 75 -20.50 12.45 -3.05
N PRO A 76 -21.74 12.85 -2.72
CA PRO A 76 -22.90 12.48 -3.50
C PRO A 76 -22.80 13.05 -4.92
N LYS A 77 -23.39 12.34 -5.89
CA LYS A 77 -23.41 12.76 -7.29
C LYS A 77 -23.98 14.18 -7.40
N LYS A 78 -23.25 15.10 -8.05
CA LYS A 78 -23.55 16.55 -8.17
C LYS A 78 -23.34 17.38 -6.90
N TRP A 79 -22.55 16.93 -5.94
CA TRP A 79 -22.14 17.78 -4.81
C TRP A 79 -21.49 19.08 -5.31
N LYS A 80 -21.90 20.21 -4.75
CA LYS A 80 -21.29 21.53 -4.94
C LYS A 80 -21.09 22.16 -3.55
N PRO A 81 -19.96 22.85 -3.31
CA PRO A 81 -19.80 23.61 -2.08
C PRO A 81 -20.89 24.68 -1.98
N LYS A 82 -21.43 24.91 -0.77
CA LYS A 82 -22.30 26.06 -0.54
C LYS A 82 -21.45 27.31 -0.73
N VAL A 83 -21.84 28.17 -1.66
CA VAL A 83 -21.25 29.49 -1.82
C VAL A 83 -21.65 30.28 -0.58
N PHE A 84 -20.66 30.88 0.10
CA PHE A 84 -20.86 31.73 1.28
C PHE A 84 -21.58 33.02 0.90
#